data_AF-A0A354IC93-F1
#
_entry.id   AF-A0A354IC93-F1
#
_cell.length_a   1.000
_cell.length_b   1.000
_cell.length_c   1.000
_cell.angle_alpha   90.00
_cell.angle_beta   90.00
_cell.angle_gamma   90.00
#
_symmetry.space_group_name_H-M   'P 1'
#
loop_
_entity.id
_entity.type
_entity.pdbx_description
1 polymer ?
#
loop_
_entity_poly.entity_id
_entity_poly.type
_entity_poly.pdbx_seq_one_letter_code
_entity_poly.pdbx_strand_id
1 'polypeptide(L)'
;HGCTREVVLKGGRGGKGNMNYATPTMQVPKYAQPGKQGKELTVILELKTIADVGLLGFPNVGKSTFLSRVSNARPKIANYHFTTLQPMLGVVDLEGADGFVIADIPGLIEGASSGVGLGHEFLRHIER
;
A
#
# COMPACT_ATOMS: atom_id res chain seq x y z
N HIS A 1 8.13 -8.12 9.64
CA HIS A 1 7.19 -8.16 8.50
C HIS A 1 7.90 -8.47 7.20
N GLY A 2 7.49 -9.52 6.50
CA GLY A 2 8.02 -9.86 5.17
C GLY A 2 7.43 -8.93 4.12
N CYS A 3 8.26 -8.11 3.49
CA CYS A 3 7.86 -7.44 2.26
C CYS A 3 7.70 -8.51 1.17
N THR A 4 6.47 -8.95 0.93
CA THR A 4 6.15 -9.83 -0.19
C THR A 4 6.25 -9.01 -1.47
N ARG A 5 7.25 -9.32 -2.28
CA ARG A 5 7.47 -8.67 -3.56
C ARG A 5 6.79 -9.47 -4.66
N GLU A 6 5.85 -8.86 -5.35
CA GLU A 6 5.17 -9.46 -6.49
C GLU A 6 5.47 -8.71 -7.79
N VAL A 7 5.62 -9.47 -8.88
CA VAL A 7 5.89 -8.91 -10.21
C VAL A 7 4.57 -8.86 -10.99
N VAL A 8 3.94 -7.68 -10.96
CA VAL A 8 2.64 -7.44 -11.59
C VAL A 8 2.72 -7.40 -13.12
N LEU A 9 3.89 -7.01 -13.66
CA LEU A 9 4.13 -7.00 -15.11
C LEU A 9 5.58 -7.40 -15.41
N LYS A 10 5.75 -8.37 -16.32
CA LYS A 10 7.07 -8.81 -16.78
C LYS A 10 7.53 -7.98 -17.96
N GLY A 11 8.79 -7.55 -17.94
CA GLY A 11 9.41 -6.86 -19.07
C GLY A 11 9.44 -7.72 -20.35
N GLY A 12 9.42 -7.05 -21.50
CA GLY A 12 9.63 -7.71 -22.79
C GLY A 12 11.02 -8.35 -22.87
N ARG A 13 11.14 -9.44 -23.64
CA ARG A 13 12.45 -10.05 -23.90
C ARG A 13 13.31 -9.09 -24.74
N GLY A 14 14.56 -8.89 -24.32
CA GLY A 14 15.55 -8.14 -25.08
C GLY A 14 15.80 -8.75 -26.46
N GLY A 15 16.21 -7.91 -27.40
CA GLY A 15 16.60 -8.33 -28.74
C GLY A 15 17.90 -9.15 -28.73
N LYS A 16 18.16 -9.88 -29.82
CA LYS A 16 19.44 -10.59 -30.00
C LYS A 16 20.33 -9.81 -30.95
N GLY A 17 21.53 -9.46 -30.49
CA GLY A 17 22.56 -8.86 -31.33
C GLY A 17 23.07 -9.84 -32.41
N ASN A 18 23.72 -9.30 -33.42
CA ASN A 18 24.20 -10.03 -34.60
C ASN A 18 25.13 -11.23 -34.28
N MET A 19 25.91 -11.17 -33.19
CA MET A 19 26.76 -12.29 -32.75
C MET A 19 25.97 -13.59 -32.51
N ASN A 20 24.68 -13.50 -32.15
CA ASN A 20 23.83 -14.69 -31.97
C ASN A 20 23.47 -15.40 -33.29
N TYR A 21 23.80 -14.79 -34.44
CA TYR A 21 23.47 -15.29 -35.78
C TYR A 21 24.71 -15.67 -36.58
N ALA A 22 25.91 -15.57 -36.00
CA ALA A 22 27.15 -15.92 -36.70
C ALA A 22 27.25 -17.44 -36.86
N THR A 23 27.50 -17.89 -38.09
CA THR A 23 27.73 -19.31 -38.43
C THR A 23 29.06 -19.45 -39.17
N PRO A 24 29.63 -20.66 -39.31
CA PRO A 24 30.87 -20.86 -40.07
C PRO A 24 30.80 -20.33 -41.51
N THR A 25 29.61 -20.32 -42.11
CA THR A 25 29.33 -19.80 -43.46
C THR A 25 28.92 -18.33 -43.48
N MET A 26 28.60 -17.72 -42.33
CA MET A 26 28.19 -16.31 -42.20
C MET A 26 28.80 -15.69 -40.94
N GLN A 27 30.08 -15.30 -41.04
CA GLN A 27 30.83 -14.78 -39.90
C GLN A 27 30.48 -13.33 -39.51
N VAL A 28 29.91 -12.54 -40.44
CA VAL A 28 29.52 -11.14 -40.18
C VAL A 28 28.04 -10.92 -40.52
N PRO A 29 27.09 -11.40 -39.69
CA PRO A 29 25.68 -11.11 -39.86
C PRO A 29 25.40 -9.61 -39.72
N LYS A 30 24.61 -9.06 -40.65
CA LYS A 30 24.22 -7.64 -40.66
C LYS A 30 22.82 -7.37 -40.11
N TYR A 31 22.21 -8.38 -39.47
CA TYR A 31 20.87 -8.28 -38.91
C TYR A 31 20.88 -8.66 -37.43
N ALA A 32 19.89 -8.13 -36.71
CA ALA A 32 19.66 -8.36 -35.29
C ALA A 32 18.16 -8.52 -35.06
N GLN A 33 17.78 -9.28 -34.04
CA GLN A 33 16.39 -9.38 -33.63
C GLN A 33 16.07 -8.20 -32.71
N PRO A 34 15.05 -7.38 -33.02
CA PRO A 34 14.60 -6.34 -32.11
C PRO A 34 13.98 -6.95 -30.84
N GLY A 35 13.97 -6.20 -29.75
CA GLY A 35 13.30 -6.60 -28.52
C GLY A 35 11.79 -6.76 -28.72
N LYS A 36 11.16 -7.60 -27.91
CA LYS A 36 9.70 -7.68 -27.90
C LYS A 36 9.13 -6.40 -27.28
N GLN A 37 8.01 -5.93 -27.83
CA GLN A 37 7.27 -4.82 -27.24
C GLN A 37 6.94 -5.11 -25.77
N GLY A 38 7.12 -4.09 -24.94
CA GLY A 38 6.67 -4.12 -23.55
C GLY A 38 5.15 -4.28 -23.49
N LYS A 39 4.66 -4.90 -22.43
CA LYS A 39 3.24 -4.84 -22.11
C LYS A 39 3.00 -3.59 -21.26
N GLU A 40 1.85 -2.98 -21.42
CA GLU A 40 1.37 -1.89 -20.56
C GLU A 40 0.15 -2.39 -19.78
N LEU A 41 0.04 -1.99 -18.52
CA LEU A 41 -1.06 -2.38 -17.65
C LEU A 41 -1.38 -1.23 -16.71
N THR A 42 -2.64 -0.79 -16.70
CA THR A 42 -3.17 0.11 -15.67
C THR A 42 -3.71 -0.74 -14.53
N VAL A 43 -3.17 -0.57 -13.34
CA VAL A 43 -3.62 -1.28 -12.12
C VAL A 43 -4.16 -0.29 -11.11
N ILE A 44 -5.24 -0.68 -10.44
CA ILE A 44 -5.77 0.02 -9.28
C ILE A 44 -5.32 -0.79 -8.07
N LEU A 45 -4.49 -0.19 -7.23
CA LEU A 45 -4.05 -0.78 -5.98
C LEU A 45 -4.94 -0.24 -4.86
N GLU A 46 -5.70 -1.13 -4.24
CA GLU A 46 -6.54 -0.80 -3.09
C GLU A 46 -5.87 -1.33 -1.83
N LEU A 47 -5.59 -0.43 -0.88
CA LEU A 47 -5.05 -0.79 0.43
C LEU A 47 -6.19 -1.39 1.26
N LYS A 48 -6.02 -2.66 1.64
CA LYS A 48 -7.10 -3.47 2.20
C LYS A 48 -7.51 -3.07 3.62
N THR A 49 -6.61 -2.49 4.40
CA THR A 49 -6.89 -1.97 5.75
C THR A 49 -5.95 -0.82 6.10
N ILE A 50 -6.46 0.22 6.76
CA ILE A 50 -5.69 1.39 7.24
C ILE A 50 -4.93 1.02 8.53
N ALA A 51 -5.48 0.10 9.31
CA ALA A 51 -4.94 -0.45 10.54
C ALA A 51 -5.60 -1.81 10.84
N ASP A 52 -4.94 -2.63 11.65
CA ASP A 52 -5.48 -3.91 12.12
C ASP A 52 -6.52 -3.72 13.23
N VAL A 53 -6.42 -2.61 13.97
CA VAL A 53 -7.34 -2.24 15.07
C VAL A 53 -7.69 -0.76 14.99
N GLY A 54 -8.97 -0.41 15.10
CA GLY A 54 -9.45 0.97 15.17
C GLY A 54 -9.91 1.36 16.58
N LEU A 55 -9.44 2.48 17.11
CA LEU A 55 -9.94 3.05 18.37
C LEU A 55 -11.16 3.94 18.10
N LEU A 56 -12.27 3.61 18.75
CA LEU A 56 -13.53 4.35 18.66
C LEU A 56 -13.90 4.97 20.00
N GLY A 57 -14.38 6.21 19.98
CA GLY A 57 -14.92 6.86 21.18
C GLY A 57 -14.99 8.38 21.06
N PHE A 58 -15.61 9.02 22.05
CA PHE A 58 -15.80 10.48 22.07
C PHE A 58 -14.47 11.26 22.04
N PRO A 59 -14.45 12.50 21.51
CA PRO A 59 -13.29 13.37 21.63
C PRO A 59 -12.81 13.48 23.09
N ASN A 60 -11.52 13.68 23.30
CA ASN A 60 -10.90 13.89 24.62
C ASN A 60 -10.98 12.74 25.65
N VAL A 61 -11.45 11.53 25.28
CA VAL A 61 -11.41 10.34 26.17
C VAL A 61 -10.00 9.73 26.32
N GLY A 62 -8.97 10.39 25.80
CA GLY A 62 -7.57 9.93 25.93
C GLY A 62 -7.13 8.90 24.88
N LYS A 63 -7.84 8.73 23.76
CA LYS A 63 -7.46 7.79 22.68
C LYS A 63 -6.03 7.99 22.18
N SER A 64 -5.65 9.23 21.87
CA SER A 64 -4.29 9.53 21.38
C SER A 64 -3.23 9.31 22.48
N THR A 65 -3.60 9.48 23.75
CA THR A 65 -2.74 9.14 24.90
C THR A 65 -2.55 7.63 25.04
N PHE A 66 -3.63 6.86 24.86
CA PHE A 66 -3.55 5.39 24.84
C PHE A 66 -2.67 4.92 23.67
N LEU A 67 -2.93 5.41 22.45
CA LEU A 67 -2.16 5.07 21.25
C LEU A 67 -0.66 5.34 21.43
N SER A 68 -0.30 6.51 21.97
CA SER A 68 1.10 6.87 22.19
C SER A 68 1.79 6.04 23.29
N ARG A 69 1.03 5.43 24.20
CA ARG A 69 1.57 4.55 25.26
C ARG A 69 1.76 3.11 24.81
N VAL A 70 0.86 2.59 23.97
CA VAL A 70 0.93 1.20 23.50
C VAL A 70 1.78 1.05 22.25
N SER A 71 1.99 2.14 21.50
CA SER A 71 2.83 2.13 20.30
C SER A 71 4.30 2.25 20.67
N ASN A 72 5.11 1.23 20.33
CA ASN A 72 6.57 1.27 20.47
C ASN A 72 7.22 2.32 19.56
N ALA A 73 6.54 2.68 18.47
CA ALA A 73 6.94 3.75 17.56
C ALA A 73 6.19 5.05 17.87
N ARG A 74 6.82 6.22 17.63
CA ARG A 74 6.08 7.50 17.66
C ARG A 74 4.90 7.43 16.68
N PRO A 75 3.68 7.82 17.10
CA PRO A 75 2.52 7.82 16.22
C PRO A 75 2.82 8.55 14.91
N LYS A 76 2.52 7.92 13.77
CA LYS A 76 2.69 8.52 12.44
C LYS A 76 1.36 9.08 11.98
N ILE A 77 1.41 10.30 11.48
CA ILE A 77 0.27 10.97 10.86
C ILE A 77 0.18 10.47 9.41
N ALA A 78 -0.97 9.93 9.02
CA ALA A 78 -1.19 9.43 7.66
C ALA A 78 -2.21 10.30 6.92
N ASN A 79 -1.92 10.61 5.66
CA ASN A 79 -2.74 11.49 4.82
C ASN A 79 -3.44 10.64 3.74
N TYR A 80 -4.68 10.25 3.99
CA TYR A 80 -5.49 9.50 3.03
C TYR A 80 -6.40 10.44 2.23
N HIS A 81 -6.61 10.12 0.95
CA HIS A 81 -7.30 11.00 0.01
C HIS A 81 -8.80 11.17 0.30
N PHE A 82 -9.35 10.33 1.18
CA PHE A 82 -10.77 10.29 1.57
C PHE A 82 -11.01 10.76 3.01
N THR A 83 -9.98 11.20 3.73
CA THR A 83 -10.12 11.65 5.12
C THR A 83 -10.11 13.17 5.20
N THR A 84 -11.08 13.77 5.90
CA THR A 84 -11.08 15.21 6.23
C THR A 84 -10.15 15.54 7.40
N LEU A 85 -9.80 14.53 8.22
CA LEU A 85 -8.89 14.61 9.36
C LEU A 85 -7.82 13.53 9.23
N GLN A 86 -6.57 13.87 9.47
CA GLN A 86 -5.46 12.92 9.39
C GLN A 86 -5.52 11.95 10.58
N PRO A 87 -5.73 10.63 10.35
CA PRO A 87 -5.69 9.66 11.44
C PRO A 87 -4.27 9.52 12.02
N MET A 88 -4.21 9.20 13.31
CA MET A 88 -2.94 8.85 13.97
C MET A 88 -2.78 7.34 13.99
N LEU A 89 -1.68 6.84 13.44
CA LEU A 89 -1.35 5.42 13.42
C LEU A 89 -0.26 5.12 14.46
N GLY A 90 -0.46 4.08 15.26
CA GLY A 90 0.52 3.51 16.17
C GLY A 90 0.86 2.09 15.77
N VAL A 91 2.13 1.69 15.96
CA VAL A 91 2.59 0.31 15.73
C VAL A 91 2.89 -0.29 17.09
N VAL A 92 2.18 -1.36 17.43
CA VAL A 92 2.36 -2.10 18.67
C VAL A 92 3.16 -3.36 18.35
N ASP A 93 4.33 -3.49 18.94
CA ASP A 93 5.08 -4.75 18.90
C ASP A 93 4.77 -5.54 20.17
N LEU A 94 4.49 -6.83 20.01
CA LEU A 94 4.29 -7.77 21.11
C LEU A 94 5.49 -8.71 21.18
N GLU A 95 6.01 -9.00 22.38
CA GLU A 95 7.05 -10.01 22.53
C GLU A 95 6.49 -11.41 22.23
N GLY A 96 7.06 -12.09 21.23
CA GLY A 96 6.66 -13.45 20.87
C GLY A 96 5.40 -13.57 20.01
N ALA A 97 4.82 -12.46 19.56
CA ALA A 97 3.69 -12.44 18.61
C ALA A 97 3.92 -11.40 17.50
N ASP A 98 3.15 -11.49 16.42
CA ASP A 98 3.21 -10.50 15.35
C ASP A 98 2.68 -9.14 15.85
N GLY A 99 3.45 -8.08 15.60
CA GLY A 99 3.02 -6.71 15.87
C GLY A 99 1.86 -6.29 14.95
N PHE A 100 1.07 -5.33 15.41
CA PHE A 100 -0.13 -4.86 14.71
C PHE A 100 -0.23 -3.33 14.73
N VAL A 101 -0.94 -2.78 13.75
CA VAL A 101 -1.17 -1.35 13.59
C VAL A 101 -2.50 -0.97 14.23
N ILE A 102 -2.48 0.04 15.09
CA ILE A 102 -3.66 0.67 15.66
C ILE A 102 -3.86 2.03 15.00
N ALA A 103 -5.08 2.34 14.57
CA ALA A 103 -5.48 3.69 14.18
C ALA A 103 -6.34 4.34 15.27
N ASP A 104 -5.95 5.53 15.72
CA ASP A 104 -6.90 6.48 16.29
C ASP A 104 -7.62 7.12 15.12
N ILE A 105 -8.88 6.74 14.97
CA ILE A 105 -9.78 7.25 13.94
C ILE A 105 -10.50 8.43 14.59
N PRO A 106 -10.09 9.68 14.32
CA PRO A 106 -10.74 10.84 14.89
C PRO A 106 -12.19 10.89 14.40
N GLY A 107 -13.10 10.43 15.26
CA GLY A 107 -14.52 10.35 14.97
C GLY A 107 -14.85 9.28 13.92
N LEU A 108 -15.75 8.38 14.31
CA LEU A 108 -16.95 8.14 13.49
C LEU A 108 -17.77 9.45 13.45
N ILE A 109 -17.14 10.48 12.89
CA ILE A 109 -17.58 11.76 12.34
C ILE A 109 -18.85 12.31 13.02
N GLU A 110 -18.75 13.44 13.73
CA GLU A 110 -19.89 14.36 13.81
C GLU A 110 -20.37 14.59 12.37
N GLY A 111 -21.46 13.92 11.97
CA GLY A 111 -21.98 13.95 10.60
C GLY A 111 -21.72 12.73 9.69
N ALA A 112 -21.21 11.60 10.19
CA ALA A 112 -21.07 10.37 9.37
C ALA A 112 -22.42 9.86 8.88
N SER A 113 -23.43 9.96 9.74
CA SER A 113 -24.83 9.67 9.44
C SER A 113 -25.52 10.73 8.57
N SER A 114 -24.92 11.92 8.44
CA SER A 114 -25.51 13.07 7.74
C SER A 114 -25.26 13.04 6.22
N GLY A 115 -24.68 11.95 5.69
CA GLY A 115 -24.65 11.69 4.25
C GLY A 115 -23.66 12.52 3.43
N VAL A 116 -22.70 13.20 4.07
CA VAL A 116 -21.63 13.93 3.38
C VAL A 116 -20.57 12.94 2.89
N GLY A 117 -20.90 12.15 1.85
CA GLY A 117 -20.09 11.31 0.94
C GLY A 117 -18.80 10.60 1.41
N LEU A 118 -17.93 11.29 2.15
CA LEU A 118 -16.61 10.87 2.62
C LEU A 118 -16.67 9.81 3.74
N GLY A 119 -17.70 9.83 4.59
CA GLY A 119 -17.79 8.92 5.74
C GLY A 119 -18.10 7.47 5.38
N HIS A 120 -18.90 7.25 4.33
CA HIS A 120 -19.35 5.92 3.93
C HIS A 120 -18.25 5.14 3.19
N GLU A 121 -17.41 5.83 2.41
CA GLU A 121 -16.22 5.21 1.81
C GLU A 121 -15.18 4.89 2.88
N PHE A 122 -14.92 5.81 3.82
CA PHE A 122 -13.97 5.58 4.90
C PHE A 122 -14.36 4.38 5.79
N LEU A 123 -15.65 4.28 6.16
CA LEU A 123 -16.18 3.14 6.92
C LEU A 123 -16.01 1.80 6.21
N ARG A 124 -16.20 1.77 4.88
CA ARG A 124 -16.01 0.57 4.07
C ARG A 124 -14.57 0.04 4.11
N HIS A 125 -13.57 0.89 4.37
CA HIS A 125 -12.17 0.50 4.49
C HIS A 125 -11.76 0.05 5.91
N ILE A 126 -12.64 0.22 6.91
CA ILE A 126 -12.38 -0.21 8.30
C ILE A 126 -13.06 -1.55 8.62
N GLU A 127 -14.20 -1.85 7.99
CA GLU A 127 -15.00 -3.06 8.27
C GLU A 127 -14.55 -4.35 7.57
N ARG A 128 -13.48 -4.35 6.75
CA ARG A 128 -13.06 -5.52 5.95
C ARG A 128 -11.60 -5.90 6.15
#